data_AF-A0A7X6DC40-F1
#
_entry.id   AF-A0A7X6DC40-F1
#
_cell.length_a   1.000
_cell.length_b   1.000
_cell.length_c   1.000
_cell.angle_alpha   90.00
_cell.angle_beta   90.00
_cell.angle_gamma   90.00
#
_symmetry.space_group_name_H-M   'P 1'
#
loop_
_entity.id
_entity.type
_entity.pdbx_description
1 polymer ?
#
loop_
_entity_poly.entity_id
_entity_poly.type
_entity_poly.pdbx_seq_one_letter_code
_entity_poly.pdbx_strand_id
1 'polypeptide(L)'
;MLGFLPPFLRGCLALLLLVLNTLFWCVLLFAAALAKLVLPFRAVRVRIDPLLNRIASLWIACNSGWMRLTQRTAWDVQGLDQLRYEGWYLVNCNHQSWVDIFVLQHVLNGRIPLLKFFLKQELIWVPVIGVAWWALDFPFMQRHGKAELRRRPELRSQDAEATRRACAKFSLVPTSVMNFAEGTRFTAAKHSAQESPYRHLLKPKAGALALALNAMGERFKSLVDATIVYPGGAPTFWQFLCGRSPRIVVRLREVPIPAAFCTGDYAGDKAFRVSFQQWLAQLWEEKDRQIGDLLGDGDEASTGTSGRPAASAAGALAALALLCGLLAPPDAQAVQSLGASALRDRHAALGPQLRDNQFQGPLYLESVETSRSSQGDIYAVVDHPFARVSGALANPAHWCDILILHLNVKYCRGTPGEQSRLEVRIGRKHDQPLASATPLAFAWRAGVPAAGYLDVGLDAPTGPFGTKDYRILVEAVGLDAGRTFIHMGYSFGYGALGQMAMSSYLATIGRDKVGFTRDTGGAPADGPRFVGGTRGLAERNTMRYYLAIDAYLDSLAAPVPEQVERRFAYWFDATEKYPAQLREVDRASYLAMKRKEYRRQQGALAE
;
A
#
# COMPACT_ATOMS: atom_id res chain seq x y z
N MET A 1 -12.59 -21.36 -22.47
CA MET A 1 -12.27 -22.59 -23.25
C MET A 1 -11.20 -23.46 -22.59
N LEU A 2 -10.24 -22.91 -21.84
CA LEU A 2 -9.15 -23.66 -21.20
C LEU A 2 -9.51 -24.27 -19.82
N GLY A 3 -10.77 -24.67 -19.62
CA GLY A 3 -11.26 -25.10 -18.31
C GLY A 3 -10.65 -26.41 -17.78
N PHE A 4 -9.97 -27.18 -18.63
CA PHE A 4 -9.25 -28.39 -18.26
C PHE A 4 -7.92 -28.11 -17.54
N LEU A 5 -7.37 -26.90 -17.68
CA LEU A 5 -6.11 -26.55 -17.03
C LEU A 5 -6.32 -26.30 -15.51
N PRO A 6 -5.38 -26.74 -14.66
CA PRO A 6 -5.36 -26.37 -13.24
C PRO A 6 -5.51 -24.86 -13.04
N PRO A 7 -6.23 -24.40 -11.99
CA PRO A 7 -6.50 -22.98 -11.76
C PRO A 7 -5.24 -22.11 -11.75
N PHE A 8 -4.14 -22.60 -11.18
CA PHE A 8 -2.86 -21.89 -11.14
C PHE A 8 -2.29 -21.63 -12.55
N LEU A 9 -2.25 -22.64 -13.41
CA LEU A 9 -1.76 -22.50 -14.80
C LEU A 9 -2.65 -21.56 -15.62
N ARG A 10 -3.97 -21.61 -15.41
CA ARG A 10 -4.89 -20.61 -15.99
C ARG A 10 -4.58 -19.20 -15.52
N GLY A 11 -4.30 -19.02 -14.23
CA GLY A 11 -3.90 -17.75 -13.65
C GLY A 11 -2.62 -17.20 -14.26
N CYS A 12 -1.58 -18.03 -14.39
CA CYS A 12 -0.32 -17.65 -15.03
C CYS A 12 -0.53 -17.28 -16.50
N LEU A 13 -1.29 -18.07 -17.25
CA LEU A 13 -1.58 -17.80 -18.65
C LEU A 13 -2.40 -16.50 -18.82
N ALA A 14 -3.44 -16.30 -18.00
CA ALA A 14 -4.25 -15.08 -18.02
C ALA A 14 -3.40 -13.84 -17.71
N LEU A 15 -2.51 -13.94 -16.72
CA LEU A 15 -1.58 -12.87 -16.38
C LEU A 15 -0.60 -12.58 -17.52
N LEU A 16 -0.03 -13.62 -18.13
CA LEU A 16 0.87 -13.48 -19.28
C LEU A 16 0.16 -12.80 -20.46
N LEU A 17 -1.05 -13.24 -20.81
CA LEU A 17 -1.86 -12.64 -21.87
C LEU A 17 -2.19 -11.18 -21.56
N LEU A 18 -2.55 -10.86 -20.31
CA LEU A 18 -2.81 -9.49 -19.89
C LEU A 18 -1.56 -8.60 -20.02
N VAL A 19 -0.38 -9.09 -19.60
CA VAL A 19 0.89 -8.35 -19.71
C VAL A 19 1.27 -8.13 -21.17
N LEU A 20 1.28 -9.18 -21.98
CA LEU A 20 1.61 -9.08 -23.41
C LEU A 20 0.65 -8.16 -24.16
N ASN A 21 -0.66 -8.30 -23.91
CA ASN A 21 -1.68 -7.41 -24.46
C ASN A 21 -1.40 -5.94 -24.08
N THR A 22 -1.12 -5.70 -22.80
CA THR A 22 -0.83 -4.35 -22.29
C THR A 22 0.41 -3.75 -22.93
N LEU A 23 1.53 -4.48 -22.97
CA LEU A 23 2.77 -3.99 -23.56
C LEU A 23 2.60 -3.69 -25.05
N PHE A 24 1.95 -4.58 -25.80
CA PHE A 24 1.67 -4.39 -27.22
C PHE A 24 0.88 -3.10 -27.49
N TRP A 25 -0.26 -2.90 -26.83
CA TRP A 25 -1.08 -1.71 -27.04
C TRP A 25 -0.42 -0.45 -26.50
N CYS A 26 0.38 -0.52 -25.43
CA CYS A 26 1.13 0.62 -24.93
C CYS A 26 2.19 1.12 -25.93
N VAL A 27 2.85 0.24 -26.68
CA VAL A 27 3.79 0.66 -27.74
C VAL A 27 3.06 1.51 -28.80
N LEU A 28 1.92 1.04 -29.30
CA LEU A 28 1.11 1.77 -30.27
C LEU A 28 0.57 3.10 -29.69
N LEU A 29 0.13 3.07 -28.43
CA LEU A 29 -0.36 4.24 -27.71
C LEU A 29 0.74 5.29 -27.54
N PHE A 30 1.95 4.89 -27.17
CA PHE A 30 3.08 5.81 -26.99
C PHE A 30 3.57 6.39 -28.29
N ALA A 31 3.56 5.64 -29.39
CA ALA A 31 3.86 6.17 -30.71
C ALA A 31 2.88 7.29 -31.10
N ALA A 32 1.58 7.08 -30.90
CA ALA A 32 0.55 8.10 -31.15
C ALA A 32 0.65 9.28 -30.17
N ALA A 33 0.95 9.02 -28.89
CA ALA A 33 1.10 10.05 -27.87
C ALA A 33 2.34 10.93 -28.12
N LEU A 34 3.44 10.36 -28.64
CA LEU A 34 4.62 11.12 -29.04
C LEU A 34 4.30 12.08 -30.19
N ALA A 35 3.51 11.64 -31.19
CA ALA A 35 3.04 12.52 -32.26
C ALA A 35 2.19 13.68 -31.71
N LYS A 36 1.33 13.42 -30.71
CA LYS A 36 0.57 14.46 -29.98
C LYS A 36 1.47 15.43 -29.21
N LEU A 37 2.60 14.96 -28.69
CA LEU A 37 3.55 15.77 -27.93
C LEU A 37 4.38 16.69 -28.84
N VAL A 38 4.89 16.14 -29.95
CA VAL A 38 5.73 16.87 -30.91
C VAL A 38 4.92 17.87 -31.73
N LEU A 39 3.65 17.58 -32.01
CA LEU A 39 2.76 18.43 -32.80
C LEU A 39 1.55 18.90 -31.95
N PRO A 40 1.75 19.87 -31.03
CA PRO A 40 0.74 20.22 -30.01
C PRO A 40 -0.46 21.04 -30.53
N PHE A 41 -0.62 21.20 -31.85
CA PHE A 41 -1.67 22.01 -32.46
C PHE A 41 -3.06 21.34 -32.34
N ARG A 42 -4.11 22.16 -32.25
CA ARG A 42 -5.51 21.71 -32.09
C ARG A 42 -5.94 20.71 -33.18
N ALA A 43 -5.54 20.94 -34.42
CA ALA A 43 -5.88 20.07 -35.56
C ALA A 43 -5.35 18.62 -35.41
N VAL A 44 -4.19 18.47 -34.78
CA VAL A 44 -3.58 17.15 -34.51
C VAL A 44 -4.30 16.46 -33.36
N ARG A 45 -4.57 17.19 -32.26
CA ARG A 45 -5.28 16.65 -31.09
C ARG A 45 -6.66 16.11 -31.42
N VAL A 46 -7.44 16.82 -32.26
CA VAL A 46 -8.77 16.39 -32.70
C VAL A 46 -8.75 15.04 -33.44
N ARG A 47 -7.63 14.66 -34.06
CA ARG A 47 -7.49 13.35 -34.74
C ARG A 47 -6.80 12.30 -33.88
N ILE A 48 -5.80 12.67 -33.09
CA ILE A 48 -5.04 11.73 -32.27
C ILE A 48 -5.83 11.29 -31.02
N ASP A 49 -6.60 12.17 -30.38
CA ASP A 49 -7.33 11.80 -29.17
C ASP A 49 -8.37 10.68 -29.41
N PRO A 50 -9.17 10.71 -30.50
CA PRO A 50 -10.01 9.56 -30.86
C PRO A 50 -9.22 8.28 -31.17
N LEU A 51 -8.04 8.39 -31.78
CA LEU A 51 -7.16 7.24 -32.05
C LEU A 51 -6.64 6.62 -30.75
N LEU A 52 -6.16 7.44 -29.80
CA LEU A 52 -5.70 7.00 -28.48
C LEU A 52 -6.83 6.29 -27.73
N ASN A 53 -8.04 6.86 -27.74
CA ASN A 53 -9.22 6.23 -27.14
C ASN A 53 -9.55 4.89 -27.84
N ARG A 54 -9.47 4.82 -29.17
CA ARG A 54 -9.69 3.57 -29.92
C ARG A 54 -8.66 2.50 -29.56
N ILE A 55 -7.39 2.85 -29.42
CA ILE A 55 -6.34 1.94 -28.95
C ILE A 55 -6.69 1.39 -27.56
N ALA A 56 -7.10 2.27 -26.63
CA ALA A 56 -7.53 1.83 -25.30
C ALA A 56 -8.77 0.92 -25.34
N SER A 57 -9.78 1.22 -26.16
CA SER A 57 -10.96 0.37 -26.34
C SER A 57 -10.63 -0.99 -26.94
N LEU A 58 -9.66 -1.07 -27.86
CA LEU A 58 -9.17 -2.33 -28.42
C LEU A 58 -8.38 -3.13 -27.38
N TRP A 59 -7.56 -2.49 -26.55
CA TRP A 59 -6.91 -3.13 -25.41
C TRP A 59 -7.94 -3.77 -24.45
N ILE A 60 -9.05 -3.08 -24.15
CA ILE A 60 -10.16 -3.63 -23.35
C ILE A 60 -10.85 -4.80 -24.08
N ALA A 61 -11.05 -4.71 -25.39
CA ALA A 61 -11.63 -5.78 -26.19
C ALA A 61 -10.74 -7.05 -26.18
N CYS A 62 -9.42 -6.88 -26.29
CA CYS A 62 -8.46 -7.97 -26.12
C CYS A 62 -8.45 -8.53 -24.69
N ASN A 63 -8.62 -7.66 -23.67
CA ASN A 63 -8.80 -8.13 -22.30
C ASN A 63 -10.02 -9.05 -22.18
N SER A 64 -11.12 -8.65 -22.79
CA SER A 64 -12.34 -9.45 -22.89
C SER A 64 -12.10 -10.79 -23.60
N GLY A 65 -11.24 -10.80 -24.61
CA GLY A 65 -10.81 -12.00 -25.33
C GLY A 65 -10.12 -13.02 -24.43
N TRP A 66 -9.07 -12.61 -23.70
CA TRP A 66 -8.38 -13.56 -22.82
C TRP A 66 -9.25 -13.99 -21.64
N MET A 67 -10.13 -13.13 -21.12
CA MET A 67 -11.10 -13.52 -20.08
C MET A 67 -12.01 -14.65 -20.57
N ARG A 68 -12.55 -14.57 -21.80
CA ARG A 68 -13.33 -15.67 -22.41
C ARG A 68 -12.50 -16.94 -22.65
N LEU A 69 -11.21 -16.78 -22.95
CA LEU A 69 -10.31 -17.91 -23.18
C LEU A 69 -10.05 -18.70 -21.88
N THR A 70 -9.70 -18.00 -20.80
CA THR A 70 -9.20 -18.60 -19.55
C THR A 70 -10.29 -18.85 -18.51
N GLN A 71 -11.41 -18.13 -18.58
CA GLN A 71 -12.50 -18.20 -17.59
C GLN A 71 -13.76 -18.86 -18.16
N ARG A 72 -14.62 -19.35 -17.26
CA ARG A 72 -15.97 -19.87 -17.57
C ARG A 72 -17.03 -19.06 -16.80
N THR A 73 -16.83 -17.76 -16.73
CA THR A 73 -17.71 -16.84 -16.00
C THR A 73 -19.04 -16.71 -16.73
N ALA A 74 -20.14 -17.00 -16.06
CA ALA A 74 -21.48 -16.67 -16.51
C ALA A 74 -21.72 -15.17 -16.25
N TRP A 75 -21.98 -14.42 -17.32
CA TRP A 75 -22.25 -12.99 -17.26
C TRP A 75 -23.75 -12.76 -17.37
N ASP A 76 -24.35 -12.25 -16.30
CA ASP A 76 -25.75 -11.87 -16.24
C ASP A 76 -25.82 -10.34 -16.24
N VAL A 77 -26.03 -9.75 -17.42
CA VAL A 77 -25.94 -8.30 -17.63
C VAL A 77 -27.26 -7.76 -18.16
N GLN A 78 -27.79 -6.72 -17.52
CA GLN A 78 -29.02 -6.04 -17.96
C GLN A 78 -28.84 -4.52 -17.94
N GLY A 79 -29.62 -3.81 -18.78
CA GLY A 79 -29.66 -2.35 -18.82
C GLY A 79 -28.66 -1.69 -19.78
N LEU A 80 -28.16 -2.43 -20.78
CA LEU A 80 -27.24 -1.89 -21.78
C LEU A 80 -27.91 -1.13 -22.93
N ASP A 81 -29.19 -1.42 -23.21
CA ASP A 81 -29.84 -1.03 -24.48
C ASP A 81 -30.10 0.47 -24.63
N GLN A 82 -30.18 1.18 -23.50
CA GLN A 82 -30.45 2.62 -23.46
C GLN A 82 -29.18 3.47 -23.63
N LEU A 83 -28.00 2.87 -23.41
CA LEU A 83 -26.72 3.56 -23.51
C LEU A 83 -26.37 3.89 -24.97
N ARG A 84 -25.71 5.03 -25.19
CA ARG A 84 -25.31 5.53 -26.51
C ARG A 84 -23.86 5.98 -26.45
N TYR A 85 -23.02 5.48 -27.36
CA TYR A 85 -21.58 5.74 -27.34
C TYR A 85 -21.22 7.24 -27.47
N GLU A 86 -22.11 8.08 -27.97
CA GLU A 86 -21.84 9.51 -28.19
C GLU A 86 -22.17 10.41 -26.97
N GLY A 87 -22.69 9.83 -25.87
CA GLY A 87 -23.07 10.58 -24.68
C GLY A 87 -21.90 10.82 -23.71
N TRP A 88 -22.00 11.90 -22.91
CA TRP A 88 -21.16 12.09 -21.72
C TRP A 88 -21.88 11.50 -20.52
N TYR A 89 -21.22 10.56 -19.83
CA TYR A 89 -21.82 9.83 -18.71
C TYR A 89 -21.02 10.03 -17.44
N LEU A 90 -21.72 10.18 -16.33
CA LEU A 90 -21.15 9.97 -15.01
C LEU A 90 -21.54 8.56 -14.57
N VAL A 91 -20.56 7.68 -14.42
CA VAL A 91 -20.80 6.29 -14.02
C VAL A 91 -20.59 6.16 -12.52
N ASN A 92 -21.59 5.68 -11.80
CA ASN A 92 -21.55 5.43 -10.36
C ASN A 92 -21.70 3.94 -10.08
N CYS A 93 -20.91 3.38 -9.18
CA CYS A 93 -20.96 1.95 -8.86
C CYS A 93 -20.62 1.65 -7.39
N ASN A 94 -21.14 0.54 -6.89
CA ASN A 94 -20.61 -0.10 -5.68
C ASN A 94 -19.20 -0.65 -5.93
N HIS A 95 -18.40 -0.83 -4.87
CA HIS A 95 -17.01 -1.24 -5.00
C HIS A 95 -16.66 -2.36 -4.02
N GLN A 96 -16.30 -3.53 -4.52
CA GLN A 96 -16.02 -4.74 -3.72
C GLN A 96 -14.62 -5.29 -4.00
N SER A 97 -14.15 -5.24 -5.26
CA SER A 97 -12.87 -5.83 -5.66
C SER A 97 -12.13 -4.98 -6.70
N TRP A 98 -10.84 -5.27 -6.90
CA TRP A 98 -10.11 -4.78 -8.08
C TRP A 98 -10.75 -5.26 -9.39
N VAL A 99 -11.43 -6.41 -9.33
CA VAL A 99 -12.10 -7.02 -10.48
C VAL A 99 -13.23 -6.16 -11.03
N ASP A 100 -13.83 -5.29 -10.20
CA ASP A 100 -14.91 -4.38 -10.62
C ASP A 100 -14.52 -3.51 -11.81
N ILE A 101 -13.25 -3.09 -11.88
CA ILE A 101 -12.73 -2.29 -13.00
C ILE A 101 -12.76 -3.10 -14.30
N PHE A 102 -12.34 -4.38 -14.26
CA PHE A 102 -12.40 -5.28 -15.41
C PHE A 102 -13.84 -5.58 -15.81
N VAL A 103 -14.75 -5.75 -14.84
CA VAL A 103 -16.18 -5.95 -15.08
C VAL A 103 -16.77 -4.76 -15.82
N LEU A 104 -16.57 -3.54 -15.30
CA LEU A 104 -17.10 -2.32 -15.90
C LEU A 104 -16.50 -2.06 -17.28
N GLN A 105 -15.17 -2.20 -17.42
CA GLN A 105 -14.51 -2.07 -18.71
C GLN A 105 -15.04 -3.11 -19.70
N HIS A 106 -15.19 -4.38 -19.30
CA HIS A 106 -15.71 -5.43 -20.16
C HIS A 106 -17.13 -5.14 -20.65
N VAL A 107 -18.03 -4.80 -19.72
CA VAL A 107 -19.47 -4.65 -19.99
C VAL A 107 -19.78 -3.36 -20.74
N LEU A 108 -19.08 -2.27 -20.45
CA LEU A 108 -19.38 -0.94 -20.98
C LEU A 108 -18.57 -0.58 -22.23
N ASN A 109 -17.52 -1.33 -22.57
CA ASN A 109 -16.69 -1.05 -23.75
C ASN A 109 -17.52 -1.09 -25.04
N GLY A 110 -17.42 -0.03 -25.83
CA GLY A 110 -18.19 0.15 -27.06
C GLY A 110 -19.66 0.52 -26.86
N ARG A 111 -20.15 0.60 -25.61
CA ARG A 111 -21.52 1.03 -25.27
C ARG A 111 -21.59 2.48 -24.82
N ILE A 112 -20.56 2.91 -24.10
CA ILE A 112 -20.31 4.31 -23.71
C ILE A 112 -18.86 4.68 -24.11
N PRO A 113 -18.51 5.97 -24.18
CA PRO A 113 -17.12 6.37 -24.38
C PRO A 113 -16.19 5.79 -23.32
N LEU A 114 -14.89 5.77 -23.62
CA LEU A 114 -13.84 5.24 -22.74
C LEU A 114 -14.05 5.68 -21.29
N LEU A 115 -14.11 4.68 -20.39
CA LEU A 115 -14.29 4.87 -18.96
C LEU A 115 -13.01 5.42 -18.33
N LYS A 116 -13.02 6.70 -17.97
CA LYS A 116 -11.91 7.39 -17.28
C LYS A 116 -12.16 7.46 -15.79
N PHE A 117 -11.11 7.28 -15.00
CA PHE A 117 -11.18 7.26 -13.53
C PHE A 117 -10.43 8.46 -12.96
N PHE A 118 -10.89 8.98 -11.82
CA PHE A 118 -10.06 9.84 -10.98
C PHE A 118 -8.95 9.02 -10.33
N LEU A 119 -7.77 9.08 -10.93
CA LEU A 119 -6.58 8.38 -10.46
C LEU A 119 -5.93 9.16 -9.34
N LYS A 120 -5.33 8.47 -8.39
CA LYS A 120 -4.46 9.12 -7.41
C LYS A 120 -3.21 9.64 -8.12
N GLN A 121 -2.71 10.82 -7.75
CA GLN A 121 -1.55 11.42 -8.42
C GLN A 121 -0.33 10.49 -8.44
N GLU A 122 -0.14 9.66 -7.42
CA GLU A 122 0.98 8.72 -7.33
C GLU A 122 0.95 7.65 -8.44
N LEU A 123 -0.22 7.38 -9.04
CA LEU A 123 -0.36 6.38 -10.11
C LEU A 123 0.26 6.80 -11.44
N ILE A 124 0.61 8.08 -11.63
CA ILE A 124 1.31 8.52 -12.84
C ILE A 124 2.69 7.86 -12.97
N TRP A 125 3.27 7.43 -11.84
CA TRP A 125 4.60 6.85 -11.76
C TRP A 125 4.62 5.32 -11.91
N VAL A 126 3.47 4.67 -12.06
CA VAL A 126 3.43 3.23 -12.35
C VAL A 126 4.05 2.99 -13.73
N PRO A 127 5.11 2.15 -13.86
CA PRO A 127 5.77 1.94 -15.15
C PRO A 127 4.80 1.52 -16.23
N VAL A 128 4.96 2.09 -17.43
CA VAL A 128 4.12 1.88 -18.61
C VAL A 128 2.68 2.41 -18.43
N ILE A 129 1.90 1.82 -17.52
CA ILE A 129 0.48 2.14 -17.35
C ILE A 129 0.24 3.58 -16.87
N GLY A 130 1.06 4.11 -15.98
CA GLY A 130 0.94 5.50 -15.50
C GLY A 130 1.08 6.52 -16.62
N VAL A 131 2.06 6.30 -17.51
CA VAL A 131 2.28 7.12 -18.71
C VAL A 131 1.14 6.94 -19.72
N ALA A 132 0.61 5.73 -19.86
CA ALA A 132 -0.53 5.46 -20.75
C ALA A 132 -1.79 6.22 -20.29
N TRP A 133 -2.09 6.23 -18.99
CA TRP A 133 -3.19 7.01 -18.43
C TRP A 133 -3.00 8.51 -18.64
N TRP A 134 -1.78 9.03 -18.45
CA TRP A 134 -1.48 10.43 -18.74
C TRP A 134 -1.69 10.77 -20.22
N ALA A 135 -1.22 9.92 -21.14
CA ALA A 135 -1.40 10.11 -22.58
C ALA A 135 -2.88 10.10 -23.01
N LEU A 136 -3.71 9.32 -22.31
CA LEU A 136 -5.17 9.25 -22.46
C LEU A 136 -5.92 10.38 -21.72
N ASP A 137 -5.20 11.37 -21.19
CA ASP A 137 -5.73 12.49 -20.41
C ASP A 137 -6.55 12.03 -19.18
N PHE A 138 -6.17 10.94 -18.49
CA PHE A 138 -6.85 10.58 -17.24
C PHE A 138 -6.58 11.64 -16.17
N PRO A 139 -7.60 12.01 -15.36
CA PRO A 139 -7.44 13.00 -14.30
C PRO A 139 -6.68 12.40 -13.11
N PHE A 140 -5.54 13.00 -12.77
CA PHE A 140 -4.74 12.66 -11.59
C PHE A 140 -5.02 13.64 -10.46
N MET A 141 -5.45 13.14 -9.31
CA MET A 141 -5.92 13.92 -8.17
C MET A 141 -5.00 13.74 -6.95
N GLN A 142 -4.67 14.85 -6.28
CA GLN A 142 -4.10 14.83 -4.95
C GLN A 142 -5.19 14.47 -3.93
N ARG A 143 -4.80 13.82 -2.82
CA ARG A 143 -5.73 13.49 -1.75
C ARG A 143 -5.25 14.14 -0.46
N HIS A 144 -5.86 15.27 -0.13
CA HIS A 144 -5.56 15.95 1.12
C HIS A 144 -6.35 15.35 2.29
N GLY A 145 -5.69 15.21 3.44
CA GLY A 145 -6.34 14.72 4.66
C GLY A 145 -7.28 15.76 5.28
N LYS A 146 -8.28 15.33 6.08
CA LYS A 146 -9.17 16.27 6.80
C LYS A 146 -8.42 17.25 7.72
N ALA A 147 -7.24 16.85 8.24
CA ALA A 147 -6.40 17.71 9.06
C ALA A 147 -5.62 18.73 8.21
N GLU A 148 -5.14 18.30 7.05
CA GLU A 148 -4.42 19.14 6.09
C GLU A 148 -5.34 20.20 5.47
N LEU A 149 -6.54 19.80 5.03
CA LEU A 149 -7.58 20.70 4.54
C LEU A 149 -8.11 21.68 5.59
N ARG A 150 -7.91 21.41 6.88
CA ARG A 150 -8.24 22.35 7.98
C ARG A 150 -7.12 23.36 8.22
N ARG A 151 -5.86 22.94 8.07
CA ARG A 151 -4.68 23.82 8.17
C ARG A 151 -4.49 24.69 6.94
N ARG A 152 -4.87 24.17 5.77
CA ARG A 152 -4.72 24.78 4.45
C ARG A 152 -6.04 24.66 3.66
N PRO A 153 -7.06 25.46 4.02
CA PRO A 153 -8.36 25.43 3.32
C PRO A 153 -8.25 25.75 1.82
N GLU A 154 -7.23 26.47 1.38
CA GLU A 154 -6.89 26.78 -0.01
C GLU A 154 -6.59 25.54 -0.87
N LEU A 155 -6.22 24.40 -0.26
CA LEU A 155 -6.04 23.15 -1.01
C LEU A 155 -7.37 22.62 -1.59
N ARG A 156 -8.51 22.96 -0.97
CA ARG A 156 -9.82 22.56 -1.49
C ARG A 156 -10.15 23.27 -2.81
N SER A 157 -9.82 24.55 -2.92
CA SER A 157 -10.02 25.30 -4.15
C SER A 157 -9.06 24.82 -5.25
N GLN A 158 -7.81 24.48 -4.90
CA GLN A 158 -6.85 23.91 -5.85
C GLN A 158 -7.30 22.56 -6.42
N ASP A 159 -7.82 21.65 -5.58
CA ASP A 159 -8.37 20.36 -6.03
C ASP A 159 -9.59 20.56 -6.94
N ALA A 160 -10.47 21.51 -6.60
CA ALA A 160 -11.62 21.85 -7.42
C ALA A 160 -11.21 22.42 -8.78
N GLU A 161 -10.20 23.29 -8.82
CA GLU A 161 -9.65 23.84 -10.06
C GLU A 161 -8.89 22.83 -10.90
N ALA A 162 -8.12 21.92 -10.27
CA ALA A 162 -7.48 20.81 -10.97
C ALA A 162 -8.51 19.88 -11.61
N THR A 163 -9.59 19.57 -10.87
CA THR A 163 -10.73 18.80 -11.39
C THR A 163 -11.39 19.53 -12.55
N ARG A 164 -11.72 20.82 -12.41
CA ARG A 164 -12.27 21.65 -13.48
C ARG A 164 -11.39 21.68 -14.73
N ARG A 165 -10.07 21.85 -14.57
CA ARG A 165 -9.12 21.84 -15.69
C ARG A 165 -9.06 20.48 -16.40
N ALA A 166 -9.11 19.39 -15.65
CA ALA A 166 -9.15 18.06 -16.25
C ALA A 166 -10.48 17.80 -16.99
N CYS A 167 -11.61 18.18 -16.37
CA CYS A 167 -12.94 18.10 -16.95
C CYS A 167 -13.11 18.99 -18.20
N ALA A 168 -12.49 20.17 -18.25
CA ALA A 168 -12.51 21.04 -19.43
C ALA A 168 -11.94 20.34 -20.67
N LYS A 169 -10.91 19.50 -20.53
CA LYS A 169 -10.39 18.68 -21.63
C LYS A 169 -11.39 17.62 -22.10
N PHE A 170 -12.22 17.10 -21.19
CA PHE A 170 -13.26 16.10 -21.50
C PHE A 170 -14.49 16.71 -22.17
N SER A 171 -14.65 18.04 -22.13
CA SER A 171 -15.73 18.70 -22.86
C SER A 171 -15.55 18.66 -24.39
N LEU A 172 -14.34 18.33 -24.88
CA LEU A 172 -14.02 18.31 -26.31
C LEU A 172 -14.37 16.99 -27.01
N VAL A 173 -14.44 15.89 -26.26
CA VAL A 173 -14.72 14.55 -26.78
C VAL A 173 -15.63 13.78 -25.82
N PRO A 174 -16.64 13.04 -26.32
CA PRO A 174 -17.48 12.18 -25.48
C PRO A 174 -16.63 11.33 -24.53
N THR A 175 -16.89 11.45 -23.23
CA THR A 175 -16.10 10.81 -22.17
C THR A 175 -17.03 10.32 -21.06
N SER A 176 -16.75 9.12 -20.54
CA SER A 176 -17.42 8.58 -19.37
C SER A 176 -16.52 8.75 -18.14
N VAL A 177 -17.01 9.37 -17.09
CA VAL A 177 -16.26 9.58 -15.84
C VAL A 177 -16.76 8.59 -14.80
N MET A 178 -15.87 7.76 -14.28
CA MET A 178 -16.18 6.72 -13.30
C MET A 178 -15.97 7.20 -11.87
N ASN A 179 -16.95 6.95 -11.01
CA ASN A 179 -16.90 7.21 -9.58
C ASN A 179 -17.38 5.98 -8.77
N PHE A 180 -16.55 5.55 -7.83
CA PHE A 180 -16.96 4.63 -6.78
C PHE A 180 -17.33 5.43 -5.54
N ALA A 181 -18.62 5.67 -5.32
CA ALA A 181 -19.06 6.57 -4.25
C ALA A 181 -18.67 6.10 -2.84
N GLU A 182 -18.47 4.79 -2.61
CA GLU A 182 -17.92 4.27 -1.34
C GLU A 182 -16.50 4.79 -1.04
N GLY A 183 -15.76 5.15 -2.10
CA GLY A 183 -14.38 5.64 -2.05
C GLY A 183 -13.36 4.60 -1.59
N THR A 184 -13.79 3.37 -1.30
CA THR A 184 -12.98 2.22 -0.93
C THR A 184 -13.74 0.94 -1.20
N ARG A 185 -13.03 -0.18 -1.33
CA ARG A 185 -13.64 -1.50 -1.47
C ARG A 185 -14.36 -1.91 -0.19
N PHE A 186 -15.56 -2.43 -0.33
CA PHE A 186 -16.38 -3.03 0.71
C PHE A 186 -15.61 -4.14 1.43
N THR A 187 -15.68 -4.10 2.76
CA THR A 187 -15.33 -5.22 3.62
C THR A 187 -16.28 -5.18 4.82
N ALA A 188 -16.62 -6.34 5.40
CA ALA A 188 -17.45 -6.41 6.61
C ALA A 188 -16.90 -5.49 7.72
N ALA A 189 -15.59 -5.50 7.95
CA ALA A 189 -14.96 -4.62 8.94
C ALA A 189 -15.20 -3.11 8.70
N LYS A 190 -15.16 -2.64 7.44
CA LYS A 190 -15.43 -1.22 7.12
C LYS A 190 -16.90 -0.90 7.19
N HIS A 191 -17.74 -1.85 6.84
CA HIS A 191 -19.19 -1.74 6.92
C HIS A 191 -19.63 -1.55 8.37
N SER A 192 -19.14 -2.39 9.28
CA SER A 192 -19.39 -2.26 10.72
C SER A 192 -18.77 -0.99 11.30
N ALA A 193 -17.52 -0.67 10.97
CA ALA A 193 -16.80 0.47 11.55
C ALA A 193 -17.41 1.85 11.22
N GLN A 194 -18.20 1.96 10.15
CA GLN A 194 -18.89 3.21 9.81
C GLN A 194 -20.38 3.17 10.17
N GLU A 195 -20.88 2.06 10.72
CA GLU A 195 -22.30 1.83 10.99
C GLU A 195 -23.15 2.12 9.76
N SER A 196 -22.87 1.41 8.66
CA SER A 196 -23.61 1.63 7.42
C SER A 196 -25.09 1.31 7.62
N PRO A 197 -26.02 2.20 7.23
CA PRO A 197 -27.45 1.91 7.30
C PRO A 197 -27.91 0.92 6.21
N TYR A 198 -27.06 0.69 5.21
CA TYR A 198 -27.28 -0.24 4.11
C TYR A 198 -26.78 -1.63 4.47
N ARG A 199 -27.44 -2.70 4.05
CA ARG A 199 -27.04 -4.08 4.39
C ARG A 199 -25.81 -4.56 3.62
N HIS A 200 -25.70 -4.16 2.36
CA HIS A 200 -24.72 -4.67 1.40
C HIS A 200 -23.71 -3.62 0.91
N LEU A 201 -23.87 -2.36 1.32
CA LEU A 201 -23.06 -1.24 0.81
C LEU A 201 -22.39 -0.44 1.92
N LEU A 202 -21.26 0.20 1.62
CA LEU A 202 -20.70 1.23 2.49
C LEU A 202 -21.44 2.58 2.33
N LYS A 203 -21.29 3.51 3.30
CA LYS A 203 -21.86 4.86 3.20
C LYS A 203 -21.27 5.60 1.98
N PRO A 204 -22.09 6.16 1.08
CA PRO A 204 -21.60 6.86 -0.10
C PRO A 204 -20.98 8.22 0.28
N LYS A 205 -19.93 8.60 -0.45
CA LYS A 205 -19.21 9.88 -0.30
C LYS A 205 -19.59 10.80 -1.44
N ALA A 206 -20.56 11.67 -1.20
CA ALA A 206 -21.12 12.58 -2.19
C ALA A 206 -20.12 13.60 -2.78
N GLY A 207 -19.07 13.99 -2.05
CA GLY A 207 -18.21 15.11 -2.44
C GLY A 207 -17.53 14.96 -3.82
N ALA A 208 -16.95 13.80 -4.11
CA ALA A 208 -16.28 13.58 -5.41
C ALA A 208 -17.28 13.54 -6.58
N LEU A 209 -18.46 12.94 -6.35
CA LEU A 209 -19.53 12.86 -7.34
C LEU A 209 -20.10 14.26 -7.64
N ALA A 210 -20.36 15.06 -6.60
CA ALA A 210 -20.85 16.43 -6.73
C ALA A 210 -19.83 17.33 -7.44
N LEU A 211 -18.53 17.19 -7.12
CA LEU A 211 -17.48 17.94 -7.78
C LEU A 211 -17.37 17.59 -9.27
N ALA A 212 -17.47 16.30 -9.62
CA ALA A 212 -17.45 15.86 -11.02
C ALA A 212 -18.64 16.43 -11.80
N LEU A 213 -19.85 16.40 -11.22
CA LEU A 213 -21.06 16.99 -11.81
C LEU A 213 -20.92 18.49 -12.04
N ASN A 214 -20.51 19.25 -11.02
CA ASN A 214 -20.32 20.69 -11.13
C ASN A 214 -19.22 21.06 -12.17
N ALA A 215 -18.14 20.29 -12.23
CA ALA A 215 -17.03 20.56 -13.16
C ALA A 215 -17.37 20.33 -14.64
N MET A 216 -18.31 19.43 -14.94
CA MET A 216 -18.77 19.14 -16.30
C MET A 216 -20.09 19.85 -16.65
N GLY A 217 -20.82 20.33 -15.64
CA GLY A 217 -22.09 21.05 -15.80
C GLY A 217 -23.13 20.25 -16.58
N GLU A 218 -23.87 20.94 -17.44
CA GLU A 218 -24.93 20.37 -18.29
C GLU A 218 -24.40 19.44 -19.41
N ARG A 219 -23.08 19.23 -19.50
CA ARG A 219 -22.51 18.33 -20.52
C ARG A 219 -22.88 16.88 -20.28
N PHE A 220 -23.04 16.46 -19.01
CA PHE A 220 -23.45 15.09 -18.72
C PHE A 220 -24.88 14.87 -19.20
N LYS A 221 -25.05 13.86 -20.06
CA LYS A 221 -26.36 13.41 -20.50
C LYS A 221 -27.13 12.81 -19.32
N SER A 222 -26.48 11.93 -18.57
CA SER A 222 -27.11 11.14 -17.52
C SER A 222 -26.08 10.47 -16.61
N LEU A 223 -26.54 10.03 -15.44
CA LEU A 223 -25.80 9.17 -14.53
C LEU A 223 -26.06 7.70 -14.92
N VAL A 224 -25.01 6.93 -15.16
CA VAL A 224 -25.13 5.46 -15.27
C VAL A 224 -24.88 4.86 -13.90
N ASP A 225 -25.94 4.42 -13.24
CA ASP A 225 -25.85 3.73 -11.97
C ASP A 225 -25.68 2.22 -12.19
N ALA A 226 -24.47 1.73 -11.92
CA ALA A 226 -24.08 0.35 -12.09
C ALA A 226 -24.09 -0.39 -10.75
N THR A 227 -24.64 -1.60 -10.74
CA THR A 227 -24.65 -2.50 -9.59
C THR A 227 -23.93 -3.79 -9.99
N ILE A 228 -22.85 -4.12 -9.30
CA ILE A 228 -22.11 -5.37 -9.48
C ILE A 228 -22.40 -6.28 -8.30
N VAL A 229 -22.80 -7.51 -8.56
CA VAL A 229 -22.98 -8.56 -7.56
C VAL A 229 -22.16 -9.78 -7.94
N TYR A 230 -21.47 -10.34 -6.95
CA TYR A 230 -20.76 -11.60 -7.05
C TYR A 230 -21.48 -12.62 -6.16
N PRO A 231 -22.42 -13.43 -6.70
CA PRO A 231 -23.19 -14.36 -5.87
C PRO A 231 -22.33 -15.34 -5.07
N GLY A 232 -21.21 -15.80 -5.65
CA GLY A 232 -20.22 -16.65 -4.97
C GLY A 232 -19.22 -15.90 -4.09
N GLY A 233 -19.45 -14.62 -3.81
CA GLY A 233 -18.53 -13.72 -3.11
C GLY A 233 -17.54 -13.00 -4.02
N ALA A 234 -17.14 -11.79 -3.63
CA ALA A 234 -16.23 -10.95 -4.42
C ALA A 234 -14.83 -11.58 -4.52
N PRO A 235 -14.32 -11.88 -5.73
CA PRO A 235 -13.04 -12.54 -5.89
C PRO A 235 -11.87 -11.58 -5.68
N THR A 236 -10.75 -12.09 -5.16
CA THR A 236 -9.45 -11.41 -5.30
C THR A 236 -9.02 -11.38 -6.77
N PHE A 237 -8.09 -10.48 -7.11
CA PHE A 237 -7.56 -10.39 -8.47
C PHE A 237 -6.95 -11.72 -8.96
N TRP A 238 -6.21 -12.43 -8.09
CA TRP A 238 -5.62 -13.72 -8.45
C TRP A 238 -6.68 -14.82 -8.64
N GLN A 239 -7.70 -14.87 -7.77
CA GLN A 239 -8.82 -15.80 -7.93
C GLN A 239 -9.54 -15.56 -9.27
N PHE A 240 -9.73 -14.30 -9.66
CA PHE A 240 -10.29 -13.95 -10.97
C PHE A 240 -9.41 -14.43 -12.14
N LEU A 241 -8.09 -14.19 -12.10
CA LEU A 241 -7.16 -14.69 -13.11
C LEU A 241 -7.18 -16.22 -13.22
N CYS A 242 -7.30 -16.92 -12.08
CA CYS A 242 -7.46 -18.37 -12.03
C CYS A 242 -8.84 -18.87 -12.53
N GLY A 243 -9.75 -17.97 -12.94
CA GLY A 243 -11.11 -18.29 -13.36
C GLY A 243 -12.02 -18.75 -12.22
N ARG A 244 -11.74 -18.36 -10.97
CA ARG A 244 -12.58 -18.61 -9.79
C ARG A 244 -13.59 -17.48 -9.56
N SER A 245 -14.38 -17.20 -10.59
CA SER A 245 -15.50 -16.27 -10.53
C SER A 245 -16.59 -16.84 -11.44
N PRO A 246 -17.42 -17.77 -10.93
CA PRO A 246 -18.30 -18.57 -11.77
C PRO A 246 -19.46 -17.75 -12.34
N ARG A 247 -19.93 -16.73 -11.62
CA ARG A 247 -21.03 -15.86 -12.04
C ARG A 247 -20.76 -14.42 -11.60
N ILE A 248 -20.97 -13.48 -12.52
CA ILE A 248 -20.94 -12.04 -12.26
C ILE A 248 -22.25 -11.46 -12.77
N VAL A 249 -22.97 -10.78 -11.88
CA VAL A 249 -24.25 -10.14 -12.19
C VAL A 249 -24.02 -8.63 -12.25
N VAL A 250 -24.48 -8.00 -13.32
CA VAL A 250 -24.40 -6.55 -13.53
C VAL A 250 -25.78 -6.01 -13.89
N ARG A 251 -26.22 -4.97 -13.17
CA ARG A 251 -27.40 -4.19 -13.52
C ARG A 251 -26.98 -2.75 -13.77
N LEU A 252 -27.46 -2.20 -14.87
CA LEU A 252 -27.19 -0.83 -15.27
C LEU A 252 -28.51 -0.08 -15.36
N ARG A 253 -28.51 1.15 -14.85
CA ARG A 253 -29.65 2.06 -14.98
C ARG A 253 -29.15 3.43 -15.40
N GLU A 254 -29.73 3.96 -16.47
CA GLU A 254 -29.55 5.36 -16.85
C GLU A 254 -30.50 6.22 -16.00
N VAL A 255 -29.95 7.16 -15.24
CA VAL A 255 -30.68 8.04 -14.33
C VAL A 255 -30.48 9.48 -14.82
N PRO A 256 -31.56 10.23 -15.10
CA PRO A 256 -31.45 11.65 -15.42
C PRO A 256 -30.80 12.43 -14.27
N ILE A 257 -29.86 13.31 -14.61
CA ILE A 257 -29.23 14.20 -13.62
C ILE A 257 -30.14 15.43 -13.48
N PRO A 258 -30.66 15.75 -12.29
CA PRO A 258 -31.42 16.98 -12.07
C PRO A 258 -30.59 18.22 -12.46
N ALA A 259 -31.16 19.12 -13.25
CA ALA A 259 -30.45 20.30 -13.77
C ALA A 259 -29.81 21.15 -12.67
N ALA A 260 -30.47 21.26 -11.51
CA ALA A 260 -29.95 21.98 -10.35
C ALA A 260 -28.59 21.44 -9.85
N PHE A 261 -28.29 20.14 -10.07
CA PHE A 261 -27.04 19.51 -9.65
C PHE A 261 -25.85 19.81 -10.55
N CYS A 262 -26.10 20.34 -11.75
CA CYS A 262 -25.06 20.74 -12.70
C CYS A 262 -24.42 22.10 -12.33
N THR A 263 -25.12 22.96 -11.58
CA THR A 263 -24.69 24.33 -11.27
C THR A 263 -24.54 24.63 -9.78
N GLY A 264 -25.06 23.77 -8.89
CA GLY A 264 -25.06 24.03 -7.46
C GLY A 264 -23.69 23.88 -6.77
N ASP A 265 -23.52 24.61 -5.67
CA ASP A 265 -22.29 24.65 -4.87
C ASP A 265 -22.34 23.68 -3.68
N TYR A 266 -21.77 22.49 -3.85
CA TYR A 266 -21.70 21.50 -2.76
C TYR A 266 -20.88 21.96 -1.54
N ALA A 267 -19.92 22.86 -1.72
CA ALA A 267 -18.99 23.29 -0.67
C ALA A 267 -19.53 24.46 0.16
N GLY A 268 -20.17 25.44 -0.46
CA GLY A 268 -20.73 26.63 0.19
C GLY A 268 -22.22 26.57 0.49
N ASP A 269 -23.01 25.83 -0.28
CA ASP A 269 -24.47 25.77 -0.10
C ASP A 269 -24.91 24.53 0.69
N LYS A 270 -25.42 24.78 1.91
CA LYS A 270 -25.92 23.73 2.81
C LYS A 270 -27.22 23.09 2.30
N ALA A 271 -28.13 23.87 1.73
CA ALA A 271 -29.41 23.36 1.22
C ALA A 271 -29.19 22.46 0.01
N PHE A 272 -28.33 22.89 -0.92
CA PHE A 272 -27.89 22.07 -2.04
C PHE A 272 -27.24 20.77 -1.57
N ARG A 273 -26.31 20.83 -0.60
CA ARG A 273 -25.64 19.65 -0.06
C ARG A 273 -26.61 18.63 0.50
N VAL A 274 -27.62 19.07 1.23
CA VAL A 274 -28.66 18.18 1.79
C VAL A 274 -29.48 17.54 0.67
N SER A 275 -29.96 18.32 -0.30
CA SER A 275 -30.71 17.82 -1.45
C SER A 275 -29.91 16.78 -2.26
N PHE A 276 -28.62 17.06 -2.52
CA PHE A 276 -27.73 16.15 -3.21
C PHE A 276 -27.49 14.85 -2.43
N GLN A 277 -27.29 14.94 -1.11
CA GLN A 277 -27.12 13.78 -0.24
C GLN A 277 -28.37 12.91 -0.19
N GLN A 278 -29.57 13.52 -0.17
CA GLN A 278 -30.84 12.79 -0.22
C GLN A 278 -31.02 12.05 -1.55
N TRP A 279 -30.75 12.71 -2.68
CA TRP A 279 -30.81 12.06 -3.99
C TRP A 279 -29.83 10.88 -4.08
N LEU A 280 -28.58 11.06 -3.61
CA LEU A 280 -27.61 9.97 -3.60
C LEU A 280 -28.03 8.84 -2.64
N ALA A 281 -28.61 9.16 -1.49
CA ALA A 281 -29.12 8.17 -0.55
C ALA A 281 -30.23 7.32 -1.17
N GLN A 282 -31.18 7.91 -1.90
CA GLN A 282 -32.23 7.19 -2.62
C GLN A 282 -31.66 6.21 -3.66
N LEU A 283 -30.66 6.64 -4.45
CA LEU A 283 -29.96 5.75 -5.37
C LEU A 283 -29.30 4.58 -4.64
N TRP A 284 -28.78 4.85 -3.44
CA TRP A 284 -28.07 3.87 -2.62
C TRP A 284 -29.01 2.87 -1.96
N GLU A 285 -30.16 3.30 -1.45
CA GLU A 285 -31.21 2.45 -0.90
C GLU A 285 -31.73 1.47 -1.95
N GLU A 286 -32.03 1.98 -3.14
CA GLU A 286 -32.49 1.17 -4.27
C GLU A 286 -31.42 0.17 -4.72
N LYS A 287 -30.15 0.58 -4.74
CA LYS A 287 -29.02 -0.29 -5.05
C LYS A 287 -28.86 -1.40 -3.99
N ASP A 288 -28.97 -1.06 -2.71
CA ASP A 288 -28.87 -2.03 -1.61
C ASP A 288 -29.96 -3.09 -1.70
N ARG A 289 -31.21 -2.65 -1.96
CA ARG A 289 -32.35 -3.53 -2.19
C ARG A 289 -32.12 -4.44 -3.40
N GLN A 290 -31.69 -3.88 -4.53
CA GLN A 290 -31.38 -4.64 -5.73
C GLN A 290 -30.27 -5.69 -5.49
N ILE A 291 -29.26 -5.38 -4.67
CA ILE A 291 -28.24 -6.38 -4.29
C ILE A 291 -28.86 -7.50 -3.45
N GLY A 292 -29.75 -7.16 -2.52
CA GLY A 292 -30.51 -8.14 -1.72
C GLY A 292 -31.32 -9.09 -2.60
N ASP A 293 -32.11 -8.55 -3.54
CA ASP A 293 -32.94 -9.34 -4.46
C ASP A 293 -32.07 -10.29 -5.31
N LEU A 294 -30.96 -9.80 -5.87
CA LEU A 294 -30.05 -10.59 -6.71
C LEU A 294 -29.26 -11.67 -5.94
N LEU A 295 -29.07 -11.49 -4.63
CA LEU A 295 -28.47 -12.50 -3.76
C LEU A 295 -29.51 -13.51 -3.26
N GLY A 296 -30.76 -13.08 -3.05
CA GLY A 296 -31.90 -13.92 -2.64
C GLY A 296 -32.40 -14.86 -3.72
N ASP A 297 -32.42 -14.42 -4.98
CA ASP A 297 -32.75 -15.26 -6.16
C ASP A 297 -31.70 -16.36 -6.45
N GLY A 298 -30.62 -16.42 -5.66
CA GLY A 298 -29.52 -17.39 -5.81
C GLY A 298 -29.66 -18.69 -5.03
N ASP A 299 -30.58 -18.78 -4.06
CA ASP A 299 -30.67 -19.92 -3.12
C ASP A 299 -31.50 -21.11 -3.66
N GLU A 300 -32.24 -20.98 -4.76
CA GLU A 300 -33.03 -22.09 -5.33
C GLU A 300 -32.27 -22.99 -6.32
N ALA A 301 -31.03 -22.65 -6.71
CA ALA A 301 -30.34 -23.32 -7.83
C ALA A 301 -29.11 -24.18 -7.45
N SER A 302 -28.85 -24.48 -6.17
CA SER A 302 -27.74 -25.39 -5.83
C SER A 302 -27.95 -26.26 -4.58
N THR A 303 -28.94 -27.15 -4.64
CA THR A 303 -28.97 -28.35 -3.79
C THR A 303 -28.88 -29.60 -4.66
N GLY A 304 -27.83 -30.39 -4.45
CA GLY A 304 -27.45 -31.59 -5.22
C GLY A 304 -26.07 -31.38 -5.85
N THR A 305 -25.01 -32.08 -5.46
CA THR A 305 -24.94 -33.53 -5.26
C THR A 305 -23.77 -33.86 -4.34
N SER A 306 -24.02 -34.76 -3.39
CA SER A 306 -23.02 -35.46 -2.58
C SER A 306 -22.22 -36.44 -3.45
N GLY A 307 -20.89 -36.43 -3.29
CA GLY A 307 -19.98 -37.35 -3.98
C GLY A 307 -18.74 -37.61 -3.14
N ARG A 308 -18.55 -38.89 -2.80
CA ARG A 308 -17.58 -39.50 -1.86
C ARG A 308 -16.09 -39.16 -2.10
N PRO A 309 -15.22 -39.41 -1.09
CA PRO A 309 -13.78 -39.27 -1.21
C PRO A 309 -13.10 -40.56 -1.73
N ALA A 310 -12.13 -40.38 -2.60
CA ALA A 310 -11.02 -41.31 -2.93
C ALA A 310 -10.15 -40.56 -3.96
N ALA A 311 -8.85 -40.73 -4.11
CA ALA A 311 -7.76 -41.33 -3.35
C ALA A 311 -6.49 -40.75 -4.01
N SER A 312 -5.36 -40.92 -3.34
CA SER A 312 -4.02 -40.49 -3.73
C SER A 312 -3.64 -40.77 -5.19
N ALA A 313 -2.99 -39.79 -5.82
CA ALA A 313 -1.97 -40.04 -6.83
C ALA A 313 -0.75 -39.15 -6.50
N ALA A 314 0.03 -39.62 -5.54
CA ALA A 314 1.43 -39.26 -5.42
C ALA A 314 2.17 -39.92 -6.60
N GLY A 315 2.97 -39.13 -7.32
CA GLY A 315 3.87 -39.66 -8.36
C GLY A 315 3.74 -38.97 -9.72
N ALA A 316 4.16 -37.69 -9.80
CA ALA A 316 4.71 -37.08 -11.02
C ALA A 316 5.20 -35.63 -10.80
N LEU A 317 5.84 -35.32 -9.66
CA LEU A 317 6.46 -34.00 -9.43
C LEU A 317 7.91 -34.07 -8.90
N ALA A 318 8.50 -35.27 -8.82
CA ALA A 318 9.90 -35.44 -8.40
C ALA A 318 10.93 -35.21 -9.52
N ALA A 319 10.51 -35.05 -10.79
CA ALA A 319 11.44 -34.97 -11.93
C ALA A 319 11.59 -33.57 -12.56
N LEU A 320 10.82 -32.56 -12.13
CA LEU A 320 11.00 -31.16 -12.56
C LEU A 320 11.51 -30.23 -11.45
N ALA A 321 11.55 -30.70 -10.20
CA ALA A 321 12.14 -29.96 -9.08
C ALA A 321 13.68 -30.07 -9.02
N LEU A 322 14.27 -31.07 -9.69
CA LEU A 322 15.72 -31.33 -9.65
C LEU A 322 16.54 -30.60 -10.71
N LEU A 323 15.93 -29.87 -11.66
CA LEU A 323 16.69 -29.06 -12.64
C LEU A 323 16.58 -27.54 -12.43
N CYS A 324 15.68 -27.06 -11.56
CA CYS A 324 15.62 -25.66 -11.12
C CYS A 324 16.08 -25.46 -9.66
N GLY A 325 16.41 -26.54 -8.95
CA GLY A 325 16.86 -26.48 -7.54
C GLY A 325 18.38 -26.31 -7.35
N LEU A 326 19.20 -26.41 -8.41
CA LEU A 326 20.67 -26.44 -8.29
C LEU A 326 21.38 -25.15 -8.72
N LEU A 327 20.65 -24.08 -9.02
CA LEU A 327 21.20 -22.73 -9.26
C LEU A 327 20.39 -21.62 -8.57
N ALA A 328 19.57 -21.95 -7.58
CA ALA A 328 19.12 -20.93 -6.65
C ALA A 328 20.32 -20.56 -5.78
N PRO A 329 20.78 -19.29 -5.77
CA PRO A 329 21.72 -18.87 -4.73
C PRO A 329 21.09 -19.20 -3.37
N PRO A 330 21.88 -19.58 -2.36
CA PRO A 330 21.34 -19.80 -1.01
C PRO A 330 20.51 -18.59 -0.62
N ASP A 331 19.31 -18.83 -0.08
CA ASP A 331 18.51 -17.75 0.51
C ASP A 331 19.44 -16.97 1.47
N ALA A 332 19.47 -15.64 1.36
CA ALA A 332 20.19 -14.85 2.35
C ALA A 332 19.71 -15.27 3.73
N GLN A 333 20.64 -15.78 4.54
CA GLN A 333 20.37 -16.12 5.92
C GLN A 333 19.89 -14.84 6.61
N ALA A 334 18.70 -14.89 7.23
CA ALA A 334 18.23 -13.79 8.07
C ALA A 334 19.28 -13.48 9.14
N VAL A 335 19.37 -12.22 9.59
CA VAL A 335 20.31 -11.75 10.64
C VAL A 335 20.48 -12.82 11.74
N GLN A 336 21.70 -13.34 11.92
CA GLN A 336 21.99 -14.36 12.93
C GLN A 336 22.82 -13.78 14.06
N SER A 337 22.68 -14.36 15.26
CA SER A 337 23.60 -14.03 16.34
C SER A 337 24.99 -14.59 16.06
N LEU A 338 26.00 -13.76 16.27
CA LEU A 338 27.40 -14.11 16.14
C LEU A 338 27.88 -14.93 17.36
N GLY A 339 27.29 -14.69 18.53
CA GLY A 339 27.78 -15.24 19.79
C GLY A 339 28.91 -14.40 20.38
N ALA A 340 29.18 -14.60 21.67
CA ALA A 340 30.06 -13.74 22.46
C ALA A 340 31.50 -13.62 21.91
N SER A 341 32.11 -14.72 21.47
CA SER A 341 33.49 -14.71 20.95
C SER A 341 33.56 -13.98 19.62
N ALA A 342 32.76 -14.40 18.64
CA ALA A 342 32.76 -13.80 17.32
C ALA A 342 32.33 -12.32 17.33
N LEU A 343 31.47 -11.91 18.27
CA LEU A 343 31.12 -10.51 18.45
C LEU A 343 32.29 -9.67 18.97
N ARG A 344 33.13 -10.21 19.88
CA ARG A 344 34.38 -9.56 20.30
C ARG A 344 35.41 -9.51 19.18
N ASP A 345 35.53 -10.58 18.39
CA ASP A 345 36.40 -10.62 17.22
C ASP A 345 35.95 -9.58 16.18
N ARG A 346 34.64 -9.41 16.01
CA ARG A 346 34.05 -8.39 15.14
C ARG A 346 34.35 -6.98 15.63
N HIS A 347 34.28 -6.72 16.94
CA HIS A 347 34.70 -5.44 17.52
C HIS A 347 36.18 -5.14 17.23
N ALA A 348 37.06 -6.11 17.46
CA ALA A 348 38.49 -5.94 17.20
C ALA A 348 38.76 -5.65 15.71
N ALA A 349 38.11 -6.39 14.81
CA ALA A 349 38.24 -6.22 13.36
C ALA A 349 37.74 -4.86 12.84
N LEU A 350 36.67 -4.32 13.46
CA LEU A 350 36.10 -3.01 13.10
C LEU A 350 36.82 -1.83 13.76
N GLY A 351 37.85 -2.06 14.58
CA GLY A 351 38.51 -1.03 15.39
C GLY A 351 38.83 0.28 14.66
N PRO A 352 39.45 0.26 13.46
CA PRO A 352 39.67 1.47 12.66
C PRO A 352 38.37 2.15 12.21
N GLN A 353 37.41 1.38 11.68
CA GLN A 353 36.12 1.87 11.19
C GLN A 353 35.24 2.42 12.29
N LEU A 354 35.34 1.93 13.53
CA LEU A 354 34.63 2.50 14.67
C LEU A 354 35.24 3.83 15.10
N ARG A 355 36.54 4.06 14.90
CA ARG A 355 37.17 5.35 15.26
C ARG A 355 37.01 6.42 14.19
N ASP A 356 37.10 6.04 12.93
CA ASP A 356 37.05 6.96 11.80
C ASP A 356 36.01 6.51 10.76
N ASN A 357 34.89 7.22 10.72
CA ASN A 357 33.78 6.93 9.83
C ASN A 357 32.88 8.15 9.63
N GLN A 358 31.95 8.02 8.68
CA GLN A 358 31.01 9.07 8.30
C GLN A 358 29.96 9.44 9.37
N PHE A 359 29.83 8.66 10.44
CA PHE A 359 28.86 8.87 11.51
C PHE A 359 29.42 9.71 12.67
N GLN A 360 30.73 10.01 12.66
CA GLN A 360 31.41 10.80 13.70
C GLN A 360 31.20 10.23 15.12
N GLY A 361 31.13 8.91 15.22
CA GLY A 361 30.96 8.18 16.48
C GLY A 361 31.35 6.72 16.31
N PRO A 362 31.40 5.93 17.40
CA PRO A 362 31.83 4.54 17.37
C PRO A 362 30.76 3.62 16.80
N LEU A 363 30.42 3.81 15.52
CA LEU A 363 29.37 3.13 14.81
C LEU A 363 29.83 2.73 13.41
N TYR A 364 29.58 1.47 13.07
CA TYR A 364 29.74 0.92 11.73
C TYR A 364 28.40 0.36 11.26
N LEU A 365 28.05 0.64 10.00
CA LEU A 365 26.84 0.15 9.36
C LEU A 365 27.23 -0.64 8.12
N GLU A 366 26.68 -1.83 8.00
CA GLU A 366 26.71 -2.62 6.77
C GLU A 366 25.31 -3.11 6.41
N SER A 367 25.14 -3.52 5.15
CA SER A 367 23.85 -3.96 4.65
C SER A 367 24.02 -4.89 3.47
N VAL A 368 23.14 -5.88 3.42
CA VAL A 368 23.09 -6.88 2.35
C VAL A 368 21.68 -6.90 1.76
N GLU A 369 21.61 -7.01 0.45
CA GLU A 369 20.35 -7.16 -0.28
C GLU A 369 20.45 -8.36 -1.19
N THR A 370 19.40 -9.18 -1.19
CA THR A 370 19.24 -10.30 -2.11
C THR A 370 17.96 -10.16 -2.92
N SER A 371 17.68 -11.14 -3.77
CA SER A 371 16.44 -11.18 -4.54
C SER A 371 15.17 -11.35 -3.67
N ARG A 372 15.31 -11.74 -2.39
CA ARG A 372 14.16 -12.08 -1.52
C ARG A 372 14.18 -11.41 -0.15
N SER A 373 15.24 -10.71 0.19
CA SER A 373 15.38 -10.08 1.51
C SER A 373 16.31 -8.88 1.47
N SER A 374 16.15 -8.01 2.45
CA SER A 374 17.10 -6.93 2.73
C SER A 374 17.39 -6.89 4.22
N GLN A 375 18.66 -6.64 4.52
CA GLN A 375 19.23 -6.65 5.85
C GLN A 375 20.14 -5.45 6.05
N GLY A 376 20.10 -4.87 7.25
CA GLY A 376 21.11 -3.94 7.72
C GLY A 376 21.59 -4.35 9.11
N ASP A 377 22.87 -4.14 9.35
CA ASP A 377 23.54 -4.44 10.61
C ASP A 377 24.29 -3.19 11.06
N ILE A 378 24.12 -2.84 12.34
CA ILE A 378 24.87 -1.79 13.01
C ILE A 378 25.70 -2.41 14.12
N TYR A 379 26.98 -2.10 14.10
CA TYR A 379 27.92 -2.41 15.17
C TYR A 379 28.32 -1.11 15.83
N ALA A 380 28.08 -0.96 17.12
CA ALA A 380 28.35 0.28 17.81
C ALA A 380 28.85 0.08 19.24
N VAL A 381 29.65 1.02 19.73
CA VAL A 381 30.02 1.11 21.15
C VAL A 381 29.10 2.12 21.81
N VAL A 382 28.43 1.70 22.89
CA VAL A 382 27.62 2.59 23.73
C VAL A 382 28.35 2.85 25.06
N ASP A 383 28.25 4.08 25.55
CA ASP A 383 28.88 4.53 26.80
C ASP A 383 28.04 4.15 28.03
N HIS A 384 27.69 2.86 28.10
CA HIS A 384 26.97 2.26 29.21
C HIS A 384 27.61 0.95 29.64
N PRO A 385 27.73 0.68 30.95
CA PRO A 385 28.21 -0.61 31.46
C PRO A 385 27.33 -1.76 30.99
N PHE A 386 27.93 -2.92 30.72
CA PHE A 386 27.22 -4.09 30.22
C PHE A 386 26.01 -4.49 31.09
N ALA A 387 26.14 -4.39 32.42
CA ALA A 387 25.04 -4.69 33.33
C ALA A 387 23.80 -3.82 33.09
N ARG A 388 23.99 -2.53 32.76
CA ARG A 388 22.90 -1.61 32.43
C ARG A 388 22.25 -1.98 31.10
N VAL A 389 23.07 -2.23 30.08
CA VAL A 389 22.60 -2.62 28.74
C VAL A 389 21.84 -3.94 28.80
N SER A 390 22.43 -4.96 29.43
CA SER A 390 21.82 -6.28 29.60
C SER A 390 20.52 -6.20 30.40
N GLY A 391 20.50 -5.49 31.53
CA GLY A 391 19.29 -5.35 32.36
C GLY A 391 18.16 -4.61 31.63
N ALA A 392 18.51 -3.62 30.81
CA ALA A 392 17.54 -2.90 29.98
C ALA A 392 16.95 -3.77 28.87
N LEU A 393 17.79 -4.47 28.11
CA LEU A 393 17.37 -5.13 26.87
C LEU A 393 16.89 -6.57 27.06
N ALA A 394 17.31 -7.26 28.12
CA ALA A 394 16.84 -8.61 28.44
C ALA A 394 15.39 -8.63 28.98
N ASN A 395 14.82 -7.48 29.34
CA ASN A 395 13.45 -7.41 29.83
C ASN A 395 12.47 -7.15 28.67
N PRO A 396 11.57 -8.09 28.32
CA PRO A 396 10.58 -7.89 27.24
C PRO A 396 9.67 -6.68 27.48
N ALA A 397 9.41 -6.29 28.74
CA ALA A 397 8.55 -5.14 29.04
C ALA A 397 9.15 -3.80 28.55
N HIS A 398 10.48 -3.68 28.53
CA HIS A 398 11.16 -2.45 28.11
C HIS A 398 11.11 -2.23 26.59
N TRP A 399 10.95 -3.30 25.81
CA TRP A 399 10.98 -3.21 24.35
C TRP A 399 9.86 -2.36 23.77
N CYS A 400 8.70 -2.29 24.41
CA CYS A 400 7.65 -1.39 23.95
C CYS A 400 8.01 0.09 24.13
N ASP A 401 8.76 0.44 25.17
CA ASP A 401 9.25 1.80 25.39
C ASP A 401 10.41 2.18 24.45
N ILE A 402 11.10 1.18 23.89
CA ILE A 402 12.11 1.35 22.84
C ILE A 402 11.43 1.50 21.48
N LEU A 403 10.57 0.54 21.11
CA LEU A 403 9.94 0.49 19.79
C LEU A 403 9.03 1.69 19.54
N ILE A 404 8.36 2.22 20.57
CA ILE A 404 7.46 3.37 20.44
C ILE A 404 8.19 4.65 20.00
N LEU A 405 9.52 4.74 20.15
CA LEU A 405 10.32 5.89 19.67
C LEU A 405 10.29 5.98 18.14
N HIS A 406 10.20 4.85 17.44
CA HIS A 406 10.17 4.82 15.99
C HIS A 406 8.90 5.53 15.43
N LEU A 407 9.06 6.45 14.48
CA LEU A 407 8.00 7.28 13.88
C LEU A 407 6.73 6.51 13.49
N ASN A 408 6.92 5.30 12.98
CA ASN A 408 5.86 4.44 12.47
C ASN A 408 5.20 3.56 13.54
N VAL A 409 5.75 3.42 14.74
CA VAL A 409 5.11 2.65 15.82
C VAL A 409 4.11 3.54 16.54
N LYS A 410 2.84 3.12 16.56
CA LYS A 410 1.68 3.89 17.08
C LYS A 410 1.21 3.43 18.44
N TYR A 411 1.64 2.24 18.80
CA TYR A 411 1.30 1.55 20.02
C TYR A 411 2.15 0.28 20.08
N CYS A 412 2.57 -0.07 21.29
CA CYS A 412 3.16 -1.36 21.60
C CYS A 412 2.62 -1.84 22.95
N ARG A 413 2.28 -3.11 23.07
CA ARG A 413 2.01 -3.76 24.35
C ARG A 413 2.74 -5.08 24.42
N GLY A 414 3.51 -5.27 25.49
CA GLY A 414 4.13 -6.55 25.81
C GLY A 414 3.20 -7.41 26.65
N THR A 415 3.11 -8.69 26.32
CA THR A 415 2.46 -9.71 27.16
C THR A 415 3.58 -10.62 27.69
N PRO A 416 3.96 -10.49 28.98
CA PRO A 416 5.00 -11.33 29.56
C PRO A 416 4.50 -12.77 29.69
N GLY A 417 5.41 -13.73 29.53
CA GLY A 417 5.16 -15.16 29.65
C GLY A 417 6.31 -15.99 29.06
N GLU A 418 6.19 -17.31 29.11
CA GLU A 418 7.20 -18.24 28.52
C GLU A 418 7.43 -17.96 27.02
N GLN A 419 6.38 -17.56 26.31
CA GLN A 419 6.44 -17.02 24.95
C GLN A 419 6.06 -15.53 25.00
N SER A 420 6.95 -14.71 25.54
CA SER A 420 6.72 -13.26 25.59
C SER A 420 6.46 -12.72 24.18
N ARG A 421 5.40 -11.93 24.03
CA ARG A 421 4.99 -11.34 22.74
C ARG A 421 4.85 -9.84 22.85
N LEU A 422 5.20 -9.14 21.78
CA LEU A 422 4.99 -7.70 21.64
C LEU A 422 3.96 -7.46 20.55
N GLU A 423 2.80 -6.93 20.92
CA GLU A 423 1.78 -6.46 19.99
C GLU A 423 2.07 -5.04 19.57
N VAL A 424 2.47 -4.85 18.32
CA VAL A 424 2.86 -3.56 17.77
C VAL A 424 1.84 -3.10 16.73
N ARG A 425 1.55 -1.81 16.69
CA ARG A 425 0.71 -1.18 15.66
C ARG A 425 1.56 -0.26 14.80
N ILE A 426 1.77 -0.64 13.54
CA ILE A 426 2.57 0.13 12.57
C ILE A 426 1.67 1.04 11.73
N GLY A 427 2.05 2.31 11.62
CA GLY A 427 1.26 3.37 11.00
C GLY A 427 2.07 4.37 10.19
N ARG A 428 1.39 5.44 9.78
CA ARG A 428 1.94 6.60 9.06
C ARG A 428 2.85 7.43 9.97
N LYS A 429 3.56 8.43 9.42
CA LYS A 429 4.52 9.26 10.17
C LYS A 429 3.88 10.37 11.02
N HIS A 430 2.55 10.37 11.13
CA HIS A 430 1.75 11.33 11.90
C HIS A 430 0.78 10.58 12.82
N ASP A 431 0.12 11.29 13.73
CA ASP A 431 -0.91 10.70 14.58
C ASP A 431 -2.02 10.05 13.74
N GLN A 432 -2.43 8.85 14.14
CA GLN A 432 -3.47 8.09 13.50
C GLN A 432 -4.22 7.19 14.50
N PRO A 433 -5.50 6.88 14.27
CA PRO A 433 -6.23 5.91 15.08
C PRO A 433 -5.62 4.50 15.00
N LEU A 434 -5.60 3.75 16.11
CA LEU A 434 -5.04 2.39 16.16
C LEU A 434 -5.75 1.41 15.22
N ALA A 435 -7.06 1.55 15.05
CA ALA A 435 -7.84 0.73 14.12
C ALA A 435 -7.38 0.86 12.66
N SER A 436 -6.69 1.95 12.31
CA SER A 436 -6.11 2.19 10.98
C SER A 436 -4.63 1.79 10.87
N ALA A 437 -4.03 1.34 11.98
CA ALA A 437 -2.66 0.86 12.03
C ALA A 437 -2.60 -0.65 11.76
N THR A 438 -1.55 -1.08 11.06
CA THR A 438 -1.33 -2.49 10.75
C THR A 438 -0.83 -3.21 12.01
N PRO A 439 -1.51 -4.28 12.47
CA PRO A 439 -0.99 -5.11 13.55
C PRO A 439 0.27 -5.84 13.09
N LEU A 440 1.23 -5.93 14.00
CA LEU A 440 2.45 -6.73 13.88
C LEU A 440 2.72 -7.36 15.24
N ALA A 441 2.84 -8.68 15.28
CA ALA A 441 3.12 -9.40 16.52
C ALA A 441 4.54 -9.94 16.46
N PHE A 442 5.41 -9.47 17.35
CA PHE A 442 6.74 -10.02 17.53
C PHE A 442 6.72 -11.09 18.61
N ALA A 443 7.26 -12.26 18.28
CA ALA A 443 7.73 -13.21 19.28
C ALA A 443 9.06 -12.68 19.83
N TRP A 444 9.11 -12.47 21.15
CA TRP A 444 10.34 -12.11 21.83
C TRP A 444 11.07 -13.39 22.26
N ARG A 445 12.38 -13.41 22.04
CA ARG A 445 13.28 -14.47 22.51
C ARG A 445 14.51 -13.84 23.13
N ALA A 446 15.00 -14.45 24.21
CA ALA A 446 16.37 -14.26 24.65
C ALA A 446 17.19 -15.50 24.29
N GLY A 447 18.44 -15.30 23.90
CA GLY A 447 19.42 -16.37 23.81
C GLY A 447 19.76 -16.93 25.19
N VAL A 448 20.62 -17.95 25.22
CA VAL A 448 21.07 -18.57 26.47
C VAL A 448 21.84 -17.53 27.30
N PRO A 449 21.44 -17.27 28.56
CA PRO A 449 22.16 -16.35 29.43
C PRO A 449 23.62 -16.75 29.56
N ALA A 450 24.53 -15.83 29.26
CA ALA A 450 25.97 -16.03 29.42
C ALA A 450 26.60 -14.79 30.06
N ALA A 451 27.60 -15.00 30.91
CA ALA A 451 28.27 -13.91 31.60
C ALA A 451 28.92 -12.95 30.59
N GLY A 452 28.55 -11.66 30.66
CA GLY A 452 29.09 -10.64 29.78
C GLY A 452 28.62 -10.71 28.32
N TYR A 453 27.54 -11.45 28.03
CA TYR A 453 26.93 -11.54 26.71
C TYR A 453 25.39 -11.50 26.76
N LEU A 454 24.80 -10.76 25.83
CA LEU A 454 23.37 -10.64 25.61
C LEU A 454 23.03 -11.05 24.18
N ASP A 455 21.93 -11.79 23.99
CA ASP A 455 21.30 -12.05 22.69
C ASP A 455 19.79 -11.91 22.88
N VAL A 456 19.16 -10.99 22.15
CA VAL A 456 17.72 -10.78 22.17
C VAL A 456 17.22 -10.69 20.73
N GLY A 457 16.14 -11.41 20.45
CA GLY A 457 15.47 -11.41 19.15
C GLY A 457 14.00 -11.04 19.26
N LEU A 458 13.52 -10.29 18.26
CA LEU A 458 12.12 -10.09 17.96
C LEU A 458 11.85 -10.62 16.55
N ASP A 459 11.06 -11.67 16.44
CA ASP A 459 10.74 -12.31 15.17
C ASP A 459 9.25 -12.15 14.85
N ALA A 460 8.90 -11.75 13.63
CA ALA A 460 7.52 -11.67 13.18
C ALA A 460 7.36 -12.28 11.76
N PRO A 461 6.48 -13.29 11.58
CA PRO A 461 6.40 -14.04 10.32
C PRO A 461 5.82 -13.22 9.16
N THR A 462 5.02 -12.20 9.47
CA THR A 462 4.32 -11.37 8.48
C THR A 462 4.47 -9.91 8.84
N GLY A 463 4.54 -9.02 7.86
CA GLY A 463 4.46 -7.58 8.12
C GLY A 463 3.75 -6.77 7.04
N PRO A 464 3.80 -5.44 7.15
CA PRO A 464 3.02 -4.54 6.31
C PRO A 464 3.39 -4.65 4.82
N PHE A 465 2.40 -4.43 3.94
CA PHE A 465 2.61 -4.38 2.48
C PHE A 465 3.16 -5.67 1.83
N GLY A 466 2.88 -6.84 2.42
CA GLY A 466 3.23 -8.14 1.83
C GLY A 466 4.69 -8.56 2.04
N THR A 467 5.37 -7.90 2.98
CA THR A 467 6.66 -8.31 3.54
C THR A 467 6.45 -9.40 4.60
N LYS A 468 7.50 -10.15 4.90
CA LYS A 468 7.47 -11.32 5.77
C LYS A 468 8.81 -11.49 6.48
N ASP A 469 8.89 -12.47 7.37
CA ASP A 469 10.15 -12.92 7.98
C ASP A 469 10.94 -11.75 8.61
N TYR A 470 10.24 -10.90 9.37
CA TYR A 470 10.84 -9.77 10.07
C TYR A 470 11.66 -10.23 11.25
N ARG A 471 12.84 -9.64 11.40
CA ARG A 471 13.72 -9.90 12.53
C ARG A 471 14.42 -8.63 12.98
N ILE A 472 14.34 -8.36 14.28
CA ILE A 472 15.20 -7.43 15.00
C ILE A 472 16.06 -8.29 15.93
N LEU A 473 17.38 -8.21 15.80
CA LEU A 473 18.34 -8.87 16.67
C LEU A 473 19.16 -7.80 17.38
N VAL A 474 19.38 -8.00 18.67
CA VAL A 474 20.38 -7.25 19.43
C VAL A 474 21.27 -8.21 20.19
N GLU A 475 22.56 -8.13 19.94
CA GLU A 475 23.58 -8.77 20.76
C GLU A 475 24.46 -7.71 21.44
N ALA A 476 24.99 -8.03 22.62
CA ALA A 476 25.92 -7.14 23.30
C ALA A 476 27.01 -7.90 24.05
N VAL A 477 28.22 -7.33 24.09
CA VAL A 477 29.34 -7.77 24.94
C VAL A 477 29.94 -6.60 25.69
N GLY A 478 30.29 -6.80 26.96
CA GLY A 478 31.06 -5.79 27.71
C GLY A 478 32.47 -5.64 27.15
N LEU A 479 32.95 -4.39 27.08
CA LEU A 479 34.33 -4.07 26.67
C LEU A 479 35.20 -3.73 27.87
N ASP A 480 34.77 -2.74 28.66
CA ASP A 480 35.38 -2.30 29.91
C ASP A 480 34.30 -1.91 30.93
N ALA A 481 34.68 -1.31 32.06
CA ALA A 481 33.74 -0.97 33.13
C ALA A 481 32.63 0.00 32.71
N GLY A 482 32.86 0.81 31.66
CA GLY A 482 31.94 1.87 31.23
C GLY A 482 31.28 1.63 29.88
N ARG A 483 31.82 0.74 29.04
CA ARG A 483 31.42 0.62 27.63
C ARG A 483 30.97 -0.79 27.24
N THR A 484 30.01 -0.82 26.33
CA THR A 484 29.44 -2.06 25.77
C THR A 484 29.44 -1.99 24.26
N PHE A 485 29.84 -3.08 23.61
CA PHE A 485 29.72 -3.22 22.16
C PHE A 485 28.41 -3.92 21.82
N ILE A 486 27.63 -3.32 20.93
CA ILE A 486 26.30 -3.78 20.50
C ILE A 486 26.32 -4.09 19.02
N HIS A 487 25.70 -5.22 18.65
CA HIS A 487 25.28 -5.53 17.28
C HIS A 487 23.76 -5.44 17.21
N MET A 488 23.23 -4.55 16.36
CA MET A 488 21.82 -4.39 16.06
C MET A 488 21.59 -4.77 14.60
N GLY A 489 20.90 -5.87 14.36
CA GLY A 489 20.54 -6.30 13.01
C GLY A 489 19.04 -6.20 12.78
N TYR A 490 18.66 -5.76 11.58
CA TYR A 490 17.28 -5.68 11.14
C TYR A 490 17.15 -6.28 9.75
N SER A 491 16.21 -7.21 9.58
CA SER A 491 15.91 -7.80 8.29
C SER A 491 14.42 -8.00 8.06
N PHE A 492 14.06 -8.04 6.79
CA PHE A 492 12.74 -8.45 6.33
C PHE A 492 12.85 -9.12 4.96
N GLY A 493 12.00 -10.11 4.75
CA GLY A 493 11.82 -10.80 3.49
C GLY A 493 10.65 -10.25 2.68
N TYR A 494 10.64 -10.58 1.40
CA TYR A 494 9.54 -10.32 0.48
C TYR A 494 9.43 -11.44 -0.56
N GLY A 495 8.21 -11.80 -0.93
CA GLY A 495 7.97 -12.66 -2.10
C GLY A 495 8.12 -11.85 -3.40
N ALA A 496 8.13 -12.52 -4.56
CA ALA A 496 8.29 -11.84 -5.86
C ALA A 496 7.29 -10.69 -6.09
N LEU A 497 6.02 -10.85 -5.69
CA LEU A 497 5.01 -9.79 -5.75
C LEU A 497 5.28 -8.64 -4.76
N GLY A 498 5.79 -8.97 -3.56
CA GLY A 498 6.18 -7.99 -2.55
C GLY A 498 7.40 -7.18 -2.99
N GLN A 499 8.37 -7.84 -3.64
CA GLN A 499 9.54 -7.19 -4.24
C GLN A 499 9.10 -6.20 -5.31
N MET A 500 8.26 -6.61 -6.27
CA MET A 500 7.76 -5.72 -7.31
C MET A 500 7.01 -4.51 -6.72
N ALA A 501 6.16 -4.73 -5.71
CA ALA A 501 5.44 -3.64 -5.04
C ALA A 501 6.40 -2.68 -4.32
N MET A 502 7.41 -3.23 -3.63
CA MET A 502 8.38 -2.45 -2.86
C MET A 502 9.36 -1.70 -3.77
N SER A 503 9.90 -2.35 -4.79
CA SER A 503 10.72 -1.71 -5.83
C SER A 503 9.94 -0.62 -6.56
N SER A 504 8.64 -0.84 -6.84
CA SER A 504 7.78 0.20 -7.44
C SER A 504 7.56 1.38 -6.48
N TYR A 505 7.33 1.12 -5.19
CA TYR A 505 7.20 2.18 -4.18
C TYR A 505 8.50 2.99 -4.04
N LEU A 506 9.65 2.31 -3.97
CA LEU A 506 10.96 2.95 -3.78
C LEU A 506 11.51 3.61 -5.04
N ALA A 507 11.08 3.17 -6.23
CA ALA A 507 11.35 3.88 -7.48
C ALA A 507 10.48 5.15 -7.66
N THR A 508 9.48 5.35 -6.79
CA THR A 508 8.48 6.43 -6.92
C THR A 508 8.43 7.31 -5.66
N ILE A 509 7.50 7.07 -4.75
CA ILE A 509 7.26 7.84 -3.52
C ILE A 509 8.47 7.75 -2.56
N GLY A 510 9.19 6.63 -2.62
CA GLY A 510 10.37 6.38 -1.81
C GLY A 510 11.70 6.72 -2.49
N ARG A 511 11.72 7.37 -3.67
CA ARG A 511 12.97 7.57 -4.44
C ARG A 511 14.01 8.40 -3.70
N ASP A 512 13.56 9.37 -2.91
CA ASP A 512 14.42 10.23 -2.10
C ASP A 512 14.80 9.55 -0.78
N LYS A 513 14.32 8.33 -0.54
CA LYS A 513 14.61 7.55 0.67
C LYS A 513 15.89 6.75 0.44
N VAL A 514 16.99 7.43 0.68
CA VAL A 514 18.33 6.85 0.64
C VAL A 514 18.78 6.39 2.02
N GLY A 515 19.66 5.39 2.03
CA GLY A 515 20.41 4.91 3.18
C GLY A 515 21.69 5.70 3.41
N PHE A 516 22.66 5.05 4.07
CA PHE A 516 23.92 5.61 4.52
C PHE A 516 25.12 5.11 3.69
N THR A 517 25.03 3.95 3.05
CA THR A 517 26.11 3.44 2.21
C THR A 517 26.22 4.27 0.94
N ARG A 518 27.43 4.71 0.58
CA ARG A 518 27.68 5.43 -0.69
C ARG A 518 27.66 4.46 -1.86
N ASP A 519 26.99 4.84 -2.94
CA ASP A 519 26.94 4.10 -4.19
C ASP A 519 28.23 4.38 -4.98
N THR A 520 29.02 3.35 -5.23
CA THR A 520 30.28 3.43 -5.97
C THR A 520 30.08 3.32 -7.50
N GLY A 521 28.83 3.17 -7.96
CA GLY A 521 28.46 3.08 -9.37
C GLY A 521 28.44 4.44 -10.09
N GLY A 522 29.64 4.96 -10.41
CA GLY A 522 29.86 6.09 -11.32
C GLY A 522 29.53 7.47 -10.73
N ALA A 523 30.46 8.42 -10.86
CA ALA A 523 30.29 9.79 -10.39
C ALA A 523 29.28 10.56 -11.27
N PRO A 524 28.23 11.19 -10.71
CA PRO A 524 27.45 12.21 -11.39
C PRO A 524 27.79 13.61 -10.87
N ALA A 525 27.43 14.62 -11.65
CA ALA A 525 27.77 16.04 -11.47
C ALA A 525 27.18 16.73 -10.21
N ASP A 526 26.48 16.03 -9.30
CA ASP A 526 25.62 16.63 -8.27
C ASP A 526 25.64 15.89 -6.91
N GLY A 527 26.85 15.68 -6.35
CA GLY A 527 27.05 15.20 -4.97
C GLY A 527 27.06 13.68 -4.75
N PRO A 528 27.33 13.21 -3.51
CA PRO A 528 27.48 11.78 -3.21
C PRO A 528 26.13 11.05 -3.29
N ARG A 529 26.07 10.02 -4.15
CA ARG A 529 24.90 9.15 -4.29
C ARG A 529 24.89 8.10 -3.18
N PHE A 530 23.78 7.95 -2.48
CA PHE A 530 23.60 6.95 -1.42
C PHE A 530 22.71 5.80 -1.92
N VAL A 531 22.88 4.61 -1.35
CA VAL A 531 22.09 3.42 -1.67
C VAL A 531 20.61 3.69 -1.40
N GLY A 532 19.79 3.60 -2.44
CA GLY A 532 18.33 3.68 -2.36
C GLY A 532 17.67 2.31 -2.28
N GLY A 533 16.39 2.23 -2.65
CA GLY A 533 15.71 0.94 -2.77
C GLY A 533 15.55 0.20 -1.44
N THR A 534 15.30 -1.10 -1.52
CA THR A 534 14.98 -1.96 -0.38
C THR A 534 16.14 -2.07 0.59
N ARG A 535 17.38 -2.09 0.08
CA ARG A 535 18.60 -1.94 0.88
C ARG A 535 18.65 -0.62 1.65
N GLY A 536 18.43 0.53 1.00
CA GLY A 536 18.40 1.83 1.68
C GLY A 536 17.32 1.91 2.76
N LEU A 537 16.16 1.28 2.55
CA LEU A 537 15.11 1.15 3.57
C LEU A 537 15.57 0.33 4.78
N ALA A 538 16.26 -0.80 4.55
CA ALA A 538 16.82 -1.61 5.61
C ALA A 538 17.84 -0.82 6.45
N GLU A 539 18.76 -0.09 5.81
CA GLU A 539 19.74 0.76 6.51
C GLU A 539 19.08 1.83 7.38
N ARG A 540 18.07 2.54 6.85
CA ARG A 540 17.32 3.57 7.59
C ARG A 540 16.62 3.00 8.81
N ASN A 541 15.96 1.86 8.68
CA ASN A 541 15.26 1.23 9.80
C ASN A 541 16.24 0.68 10.84
N THR A 542 17.33 0.05 10.41
CA THR A 542 18.40 -0.44 11.31
C THR A 542 18.93 0.70 12.16
N MET A 543 19.27 1.84 11.54
CA MET A 543 19.72 3.04 12.25
C MET A 543 18.67 3.58 13.21
N ARG A 544 17.41 3.67 12.81
CA ARG A 544 16.33 4.18 13.70
C ARG A 544 16.10 3.30 14.92
N TYR A 545 16.21 1.98 14.78
CA TYR A 545 16.10 1.05 15.90
C TYR A 545 17.33 1.10 16.81
N TYR A 546 18.54 1.18 16.25
CA TYR A 546 19.74 1.43 17.03
C TYR A 546 19.63 2.73 17.85
N LEU A 547 19.25 3.84 17.21
CA LEU A 547 19.07 5.13 17.90
C LEU A 547 17.95 5.07 18.96
N ALA A 548 16.95 4.21 18.79
CA ALA A 548 15.92 3.98 19.80
C ALA A 548 16.46 3.26 21.03
N ILE A 549 17.32 2.27 20.84
CA ILE A 549 18.04 1.60 21.93
C ILE A 549 18.94 2.59 22.66
N ASP A 550 19.74 3.36 21.91
CA ASP A 550 20.64 4.37 22.46
C ASP A 550 19.88 5.44 23.28
N ALA A 551 18.80 5.99 22.73
CA ALA A 551 17.94 6.96 23.41
C ALA A 551 17.29 6.41 24.69
N TYR A 552 16.88 5.14 24.66
CA TYR A 552 16.32 4.48 25.84
C TYR A 552 17.39 4.33 26.93
N LEU A 553 18.58 3.83 26.59
CA LEU A 553 19.69 3.64 27.52
C LEU A 553 20.17 4.96 28.14
N ASP A 554 20.32 6.02 27.33
CA ASP A 554 20.66 7.35 27.83
C ASP A 554 19.62 7.86 28.83
N SER A 555 18.33 7.64 28.54
CA SER A 555 17.26 8.10 29.41
C SER A 555 17.26 7.46 30.79
N LEU A 556 17.85 6.27 30.97
CA LEU A 556 17.94 5.59 32.26
C LEU A 556 18.84 6.33 33.27
N ALA A 557 19.71 7.24 32.80
CA ALA A 557 20.51 8.09 33.66
C ALA A 557 19.72 9.26 34.28
N ALA A 558 18.53 9.58 33.74
CA ALA A 558 17.68 10.65 34.25
C ALA A 558 16.71 10.14 35.34
N PRO A 559 16.21 11.03 36.22
CA PRO A 559 15.11 10.71 37.14
C PRO A 559 13.90 10.12 36.41
N VAL A 560 13.23 9.13 37.01
CA VAL A 560 12.09 8.40 36.41
C VAL A 560 11.04 9.31 35.74
N PRO A 561 10.60 10.43 36.33
CA PRO A 561 9.62 11.32 35.70
C PRO A 561 10.08 11.99 34.40
N GLU A 562 11.40 12.13 34.21
CA GLU A 562 12.00 12.83 33.07
C GLU A 562 12.36 11.89 31.92
N GLN A 563 12.46 10.57 32.18
CA GLN A 563 13.04 9.63 31.22
C GLN A 563 12.26 9.55 29.90
N VAL A 564 10.92 9.68 29.94
CA VAL A 564 10.05 9.60 28.75
C VAL A 564 10.28 10.78 27.82
N GLU A 565 10.31 12.00 28.37
CA GLU A 565 10.58 13.19 27.56
C GLU A 565 12.02 13.21 27.06
N ARG A 566 12.98 12.77 27.90
CA ARG A 566 14.39 12.65 27.53
C ARG A 566 14.60 11.73 26.34
N ARG A 567 14.05 10.50 26.35
CA ARG A 567 14.21 9.58 25.21
C ARG A 567 13.51 10.07 23.94
N PHE A 568 12.38 10.78 24.04
CA PHE A 568 11.76 11.38 22.86
C PHE A 568 12.63 12.48 22.25
N ALA A 569 13.10 13.42 23.08
CA ALA A 569 13.99 14.48 22.64
C ALA A 569 15.28 13.92 22.04
N TYR A 570 15.96 13.03 22.77
CA TYR A 570 17.21 12.41 22.34
C TYR A 570 17.05 11.67 21.01
N TRP A 571 16.03 10.82 20.87
CA TRP A 571 15.82 10.06 19.63
C TRP A 571 15.62 11.00 18.44
N PHE A 572 14.80 12.04 18.60
CA PHE A 572 14.58 13.02 17.54
C PHE A 572 15.87 13.73 17.16
N ASP A 573 16.56 14.30 18.15
CA ASP A 573 17.79 15.06 17.95
C ASP A 573 18.90 14.16 17.33
N ALA A 574 18.94 12.88 17.68
CA ALA A 574 19.84 11.90 17.07
C ALA A 574 19.49 11.60 15.60
N THR A 575 18.21 11.54 15.23
CA THR A 575 17.82 11.39 13.81
C THR A 575 18.14 12.63 12.97
N GLU A 576 18.15 13.81 13.58
CA GLU A 576 18.46 15.08 12.91
C GLU A 576 19.94 15.24 12.56
N LYS A 577 20.83 14.42 13.12
CA LYS A 577 22.22 14.28 12.65
C LYS A 577 22.31 13.76 11.21
N TYR A 578 21.24 13.10 10.72
CA TYR A 578 21.19 12.49 9.40
C TYR A 578 19.94 12.93 8.63
N PRO A 579 19.80 14.22 8.29
CA PRO A 579 18.52 14.75 7.82
C PRO A 579 18.12 14.22 6.43
N ALA A 580 19.07 13.94 5.54
CA ALA A 580 18.77 13.34 4.24
C ALA A 580 18.23 11.89 4.39
N GLN A 581 18.75 11.15 5.36
CA GLN A 581 18.43 9.75 5.58
C GLN A 581 17.28 9.53 6.57
N LEU A 582 17.07 10.37 7.57
CA LEU A 582 16.17 10.03 8.67
C LEU A 582 15.06 11.06 8.94
N ARG A 583 15.22 12.34 8.56
CA ARG A 583 14.23 13.39 8.79
C ARG A 583 12.94 13.11 8.02
N GLU A 584 11.81 13.25 8.70
CA GLU A 584 10.48 13.00 8.12
C GLU A 584 9.41 13.99 8.60
N VAL A 585 9.54 14.51 9.81
CA VAL A 585 8.60 15.43 10.46
C VAL A 585 9.39 16.44 11.30
N ASP A 586 8.76 17.58 11.61
CA ASP A 586 9.36 18.55 12.53
C ASP A 586 9.28 18.09 14.00
N ARG A 587 10.12 18.71 14.86
CA ARG A 587 10.26 18.35 16.27
C ARG A 587 8.96 18.46 17.05
N ALA A 588 8.20 19.54 16.84
CA ALA A 588 6.96 19.77 17.57
C ALA A 588 5.91 18.71 17.20
N SER A 589 5.79 18.39 15.91
CA SER A 589 4.91 17.32 15.42
C SER A 589 5.31 15.95 15.98
N TYR A 590 6.60 15.61 16.00
CA TYR A 590 7.09 14.35 16.55
C TYR A 590 6.76 14.23 18.05
N LEU A 591 7.15 15.21 18.86
CA LEU A 591 6.95 15.16 20.32
C LEU A 591 5.46 15.11 20.67
N ALA A 592 4.62 15.93 20.02
CA ALA A 592 3.18 15.93 20.23
C ALA A 592 2.56 14.56 19.92
N MET A 593 2.98 13.94 18.80
CA MET A 593 2.53 12.60 18.41
C MET A 593 2.97 11.54 19.43
N LYS A 594 4.25 11.51 19.81
CA LYS A 594 4.80 10.50 20.74
C LYS A 594 4.21 10.58 22.14
N ARG A 595 3.96 11.78 22.66
CA ARG A 595 3.24 11.96 23.93
C ARG A 595 1.83 11.38 23.92
N LYS A 596 1.12 11.47 22.78
CA LYS A 596 -0.22 10.89 22.64
C LYS A 596 -0.16 9.37 22.52
N GLU A 597 0.77 8.85 21.73
CA GLU A 597 0.99 7.41 21.55
C GLU A 597 1.41 6.73 22.87
N TYR A 598 2.29 7.37 23.64
CA TYR A 598 2.71 6.88 24.95
C TYR A 598 1.58 6.89 25.97
N ARG A 599 0.81 7.99 26.08
CA ARG A 599 -0.38 8.02 26.96
C ARG A 599 -1.35 6.90 26.64
N ARG A 600 -1.56 6.59 25.36
CA ARG A 600 -2.40 5.47 24.92
C ARG A 600 -1.82 4.11 25.30
N GLN A 601 -0.50 3.95 25.24
CA GLN A 601 0.19 2.73 25.66
C GLN A 601 0.03 2.49 27.17
N GLN A 602 0.11 3.55 27.98
CA GLN A 602 -0.11 3.48 29.44
C GLN A 602 -1.59 3.29 29.83
N GLY A 603 -2.52 3.94 29.10
CA GLY A 603 -3.94 3.99 29.42
C GLY A 603 -4.79 2.89 28.75
N ALA A 604 -4.66 1.65 29.18
CA ALA A 604 -5.58 0.55 28.82
C ALA A 604 -6.97 0.64 29.47
N LEU A 605 -7.47 1.84 29.77
CA LEU A 605 -8.82 2.07 30.31
C LEU A 605 -9.46 3.22 29.52
N ALA A 606 -10.56 2.89 28.82
CA ALA A 606 -11.46 3.75 28.06
C ALA A 606 -10.99 4.22 26.66
N GLU A 607 -11.29 3.41 25.64
CA GLU A 607 -12.15 3.76 24.47
C GLU A 607 -12.36 2.54 23.58
#